data_AF-A0A2K3K3M5-F1
#
_entry.id   AF-A0A2K3K3M5-F1
#
_cell.length_a   1.000
_cell.length_b   1.000
_cell.length_c   1.000
_cell.angle_alpha   90.00
_cell.angle_beta   90.00
_cell.angle_gamma   90.00
#
_symmetry.space_group_name_H-M   'P 1'
#
loop_
_entity.id
_entity.type
_entity.pdbx_description
1 polymer ?
#
loop_
_entity_poly.entity_id
_entity_poly.type
_entity_poly.pdbx_seq_one_letter_code
_entity_poly.pdbx_strand_id
1 'polypeptide(L)'
;MSASGPAAASPSSLSFTTPPLIPCEKLVGAANYAGWVASVELWFEGQGRQDHLLKQYKNIPTKDQASWKQVDASLCSVLWYSIDAKLQA
;
A
#
# COMPACT_ATOMS: atom_id res chain seq x y z
N MET A 1 -17.76 1.69 40.50
CA MET A 1 -18.73 1.25 39.49
C MET A 1 -18.27 1.82 38.16
N SER A 2 -17.88 0.95 37.25
CA SER A 2 -17.25 1.25 35.97
C SER A 2 -18.24 1.75 34.92
N ALA A 3 -17.75 2.56 33.97
CA ALA A 3 -17.97 2.47 32.50
C ALA A 3 -17.27 3.69 31.86
N SER A 4 -15.99 3.59 31.48
CA SER A 4 -15.52 3.11 30.17
C SER A 4 -16.15 3.90 29.02
N GLY A 5 -15.44 4.94 28.58
CA GLY A 5 -15.74 5.64 27.32
C GLY A 5 -15.45 4.73 26.11
N PRO A 6 -15.99 5.05 24.93
CA PRO A 6 -15.84 4.19 23.78
C PRO A 6 -14.37 4.16 23.37
N ALA A 7 -13.77 2.98 23.47
CA ALA A 7 -12.46 2.70 22.93
C ALA A 7 -12.50 2.98 21.41
N ALA A 8 -11.72 3.96 20.97
CA ALA A 8 -11.48 4.20 19.57
C ALA A 8 -11.00 2.88 18.95
N ALA A 9 -11.76 2.38 17.98
CA ALA A 9 -11.47 1.14 17.28
C ALA A 9 -10.02 1.19 16.78
N SER A 10 -9.23 0.21 17.19
CA SER A 10 -7.87 0.01 16.69
C SER A 10 -7.90 -0.06 15.17
N PRO A 11 -7.06 0.70 14.44
CA PRO A 11 -6.90 0.48 13.02
C PRO A 11 -6.37 -0.94 12.87
N SER A 12 -7.13 -1.78 12.16
CA SER A 12 -6.87 -3.20 12.00
C SER A 12 -5.40 -3.42 11.67
N SER A 13 -4.67 -4.01 12.62
CA SER A 13 -3.31 -4.47 12.41
C SER A 13 -3.38 -5.59 11.38
N LEU A 14 -3.19 -5.25 10.11
CA LEU A 14 -3.07 -6.23 9.05
C LEU A 14 -1.79 -7.02 9.34
N SER A 15 -1.97 -8.20 9.94
CA SER A 15 -0.92 -9.20 10.08
C SER A 15 -0.50 -9.62 8.67
N PHE A 16 0.67 -9.18 8.23
CA PHE A 16 1.28 -9.52 6.94
C PHE A 16 1.81 -10.97 6.93
N THR A 17 1.02 -11.94 7.39
CA THR A 17 1.41 -13.37 7.36
C THR A 17 1.32 -13.93 5.94
N THR A 18 0.65 -13.22 5.04
CA THR A 18 0.61 -13.48 3.60
C THR A 18 0.90 -12.15 2.89
N PRO A 19 1.86 -12.09 1.94
CA PRO A 19 2.13 -10.84 1.23
C PRO A 19 0.83 -10.37 0.57
N PRO A 20 0.38 -9.14 0.83
CA PRO A 20 -0.88 -8.66 0.31
C PRO A 20 -0.73 -8.51 -1.20
N LEU A 21 -1.40 -9.38 -1.94
CA LEU A 21 -1.47 -9.28 -3.38
C LEU A 21 -2.55 -8.23 -3.71
N ILE A 22 -2.25 -7.28 -4.59
CA ILE A 22 -3.31 -6.46 -5.16
C ILE A 22 -4.23 -7.41 -5.92
N PRO A 23 -5.54 -7.46 -5.63
CA PRO A 23 -6.48 -8.29 -6.37
C PRO A 23 -6.79 -7.65 -7.73
N CYS A 24 -5.76 -7.46 -8.56
CA CYS A 24 -5.83 -6.86 -9.88
C CYS A 24 -5.15 -7.73 -10.93
N GLU A 25 -5.54 -7.51 -12.19
CA GLU A 25 -4.84 -8.09 -13.33
C GLU A 25 -3.40 -7.55 -13.38
N LYS A 26 -2.45 -8.43 -13.73
CA LYS A 26 -1.05 -8.01 -13.83
C LYS A 26 -0.87 -6.98 -14.95
N LEU A 27 0.05 -6.04 -14.78
CA LEU A 27 0.41 -5.11 -15.84
C LEU A 27 1.08 -5.88 -16.99
N VAL A 28 0.42 -5.98 -18.15
CA VAL A 28 0.97 -6.66 -19.35
C VAL A 28 1.53 -5.69 -20.38
N GLY A 29 1.37 -4.39 -20.16
CA GLY A 29 1.95 -3.32 -20.96
C GLY A 29 1.00 -2.14 -21.09
N ALA A 30 1.20 -1.32 -22.13
CA ALA A 30 0.38 -0.13 -22.36
C ALA A 30 -1.12 -0.45 -22.53
N ALA A 31 -1.46 -1.67 -22.96
CA ALA A 31 -2.84 -2.09 -23.23
C ALA A 31 -3.75 -2.04 -21.99
N ASN A 32 -3.23 -2.39 -20.81
CA ASN A 32 -4.01 -2.39 -19.56
C ASN A 32 -3.45 -1.44 -18.51
N TYR A 33 -2.50 -0.57 -18.88
CA TYR A 33 -1.86 0.36 -17.95
C TYR A 33 -2.86 1.24 -17.19
N ALA A 34 -3.84 1.83 -17.87
CA ALA A 34 -4.83 2.69 -17.22
C ALA A 34 -5.68 1.93 -16.18
N GLY A 35 -6.12 0.69 -16.50
CA GLY A 35 -6.87 -0.14 -15.56
C GLY A 35 -6.02 -0.64 -14.39
N TRP A 36 -4.75 -0.91 -14.64
CA TRP A 36 -3.78 -1.27 -13.61
C TRP A 36 -3.53 -0.10 -12.64
N VAL A 37 -3.29 1.11 -13.15
CA VAL A 37 -3.10 2.33 -12.32
C VAL A 37 -4.33 2.57 -11.44
N ALA A 38 -5.54 2.52 -12.00
CA ALA A 38 -6.78 2.69 -11.23
C ALA A 38 -6.92 1.63 -10.12
N SER A 39 -6.53 0.38 -10.39
CA SER A 39 -6.56 -0.69 -9.38
C SER A 39 -5.53 -0.50 -8.28
N VAL A 40 -4.34 0.00 -8.63
CA VAL A 40 -3.29 0.36 -7.66
C VAL A 40 -3.78 1.51 -6.77
N GLU A 41 -4.27 2.60 -7.34
CA GLU A 41 -4.79 3.74 -6.58
C GLU A 41 -5.89 3.31 -5.61
N LEU A 42 -6.86 2.50 -6.08
CA LEU A 42 -7.95 1.99 -5.26
C LEU A 42 -7.45 1.08 -4.12
N TRP A 43 -6.44 0.26 -4.37
CA TRP A 43 -5.84 -0.58 -3.33
C TRP A 43 -5.14 0.26 -2.25
N PHE A 44 -4.43 1.32 -2.64
CA PHE A 44 -3.81 2.25 -1.69
C PHE A 44 -4.87 3.03 -0.87
N GLU A 45 -5.98 3.41 -1.50
CA GLU A 45 -7.13 4.04 -0.84
C GLU A 45 -7.80 3.12 0.17
N GLY A 46 -8.09 1.87 -0.19
CA GLY A 46 -8.70 0.88 0.70
C GLY A 46 -7.84 0.55 1.94
N GLN A 47 -6.55 0.88 1.90
CA GLN A 47 -5.60 0.68 3.00
C GLN A 47 -5.36 1.96 3.82
N GLY A 48 -5.93 3.10 3.42
CA GLY A 48 -5.63 4.40 4.02
C GLY A 48 -4.17 4.83 3.79
N ARG A 49 -3.54 4.37 2.71
CA ARG A 49 -2.12 4.58 2.41
C ARG A 49 -1.86 5.44 1.17
N GLN A 50 -2.86 6.14 0.64
CA GLN A 50 -2.71 7.09 -0.48
C GLN A 50 -1.57 8.10 -0.28
N ASP A 51 -1.30 8.46 0.97
CA ASP A 51 -0.19 9.31 1.35
C ASP A 51 1.18 8.79 0.89
N HIS A 52 1.36 7.46 0.78
CA HIS A 52 2.58 6.85 0.22
C HIS A 52 2.70 6.98 -1.31
N LEU A 53 1.61 7.30 -2.02
CA LEU A 53 1.66 7.64 -3.45
C LEU A 53 1.98 9.12 -3.68
N LEU A 54 1.49 9.99 -2.80
CA LEU A 54 1.47 11.43 -3.03
C LEU A 54 2.57 12.20 -2.30
N LYS A 55 2.93 11.76 -1.08
CA LYS A 55 3.90 12.47 -0.24
C LYS A 55 5.31 11.99 -0.55
N GLN A 56 6.20 12.95 -0.81
CA GLN A 56 7.62 12.65 -0.95
C GLN A 56 8.26 12.40 0.42
N TYR A 57 9.24 11.49 0.46
CA TYR A 57 10.00 11.17 1.67
C TYR A 57 10.58 12.40 2.39
N LYS A 58 10.97 13.44 1.64
CA LYS A 58 11.52 14.70 2.19
C LYS A 58 10.53 15.46 3.07
N ASN A 59 9.24 15.23 2.88
CA ASN A 59 8.15 15.88 3.61
C ASN A 59 7.72 15.07 4.85
N ILE A 60 8.37 13.93 5.11
CA ILE A 60 8.06 13.05 6.24
C ILE A 60 8.90 13.47 7.46
N PRO A 61 8.27 13.68 8.64
CA PRO A 61 9.00 13.98 9.87
C PRO A 61 10.05 12.91 10.17
N THR A 62 11.23 13.32 10.63
CA THR A 62 12.37 12.41 10.86
C THR A 62 12.02 11.20 11.75
N LYS A 63 11.15 11.41 12.74
CA LYS A 63 10.67 10.35 13.64
C LYS A 63 9.87 9.24 12.93
N ASP A 64 9.23 9.56 11.80
CA ASP A 64 8.36 8.65 11.06
C ASP A 64 9.05 8.07 9.82
N GLN A 65 10.27 8.52 9.50
CA GLN A 65 11.00 8.12 8.29
C GLN A 65 11.36 6.63 8.24
N ALA A 66 11.68 6.04 9.39
CA ALA A 66 12.06 4.63 9.46
C ALA A 66 10.85 3.71 9.16
N SER A 67 9.70 3.98 9.79
CA SER A 67 8.46 3.24 9.52
C SER A 67 7.97 3.50 8.09
N TRP A 68 8.09 4.73 7.60
CA TRP A 68 7.72 5.08 6.23
C TRP A 68 8.50 4.25 5.21
N LYS A 69 9.83 4.15 5.36
CA LYS A 69 10.69 3.32 4.50
C LYS A 69 10.32 1.84 4.54
N GLN A 70 9.98 1.32 5.71
CA GLN A 70 9.56 -0.08 5.85
C GLN A 70 8.26 -0.35 5.09
N VAL A 71 7.31 0.59 5.16
CA VAL A 71 6.05 0.50 4.42
C VAL A 71 6.33 0.63 2.91
N ASP A 72 7.13 1.59 2.48
CA ASP A 72 7.53 1.74 1.07
C ASP A 72 8.18 0.47 0.50
N ALA A 73 9.11 -0.16 1.24
CA ALA A 73 9.74 -1.40 0.80
C ALA A 73 8.73 -2.54 0.60
N SER A 74 7.75 -2.64 1.50
CA SER A 74 6.67 -3.62 1.40
C SER A 74 5.80 -3.34 0.17
N LEU A 75 5.43 -2.08 -0.04
CA LEU A 75 4.61 -1.63 -1.18
C LEU A 75 5.33 -1.86 -2.53
N CYS A 76 6.63 -1.57 -2.60
CA CYS A 76 7.45 -1.88 -3.78
C CYS A 76 7.40 -3.37 -4.13
N SER A 77 7.44 -4.24 -3.12
CA SER A 77 7.36 -5.69 -3.35
C SER A 77 5.99 -6.10 -3.91
N VAL A 78 4.92 -5.52 -3.36
CA VAL A 78 3.54 -5.75 -3.83
C VAL A 78 3.36 -5.30 -5.29
N LEU A 79 3.83 -4.09 -5.61
CA LEU A 79 3.79 -3.54 -6.97
C LEU A 79 4.61 -4.41 -7.94
N TRP A 80 5.78 -4.88 -7.52
CA TRP A 80 6.62 -5.77 -8.32
C TRP A 80 5.86 -7.04 -8.71
N TYR A 81 5.19 -7.71 -7.77
CA TYR A 81 4.38 -8.91 -8.07
C TYR A 81 3.14 -8.65 -8.93
N SER A 82 2.68 -7.41 -9.01
CA SER A 82 1.56 -6.97 -9.84
C SER A 82 1.99 -6.67 -11.29
N ILE A 83 3.28 -6.66 -11.60
CA ILE A 83 3.79 -6.50 -12.97
C ILE A 83 3.96 -7.88 -13.63
N ASP A 84 3.61 -8.01 -14.90
CA ASP A 84 3.86 -9.24 -15.66
C ASP A 84 5.37 -9.49 -15.79
N ALA A 85 5.78 -10.76 -15.67
CA ALA A 85 7.19 -11.14 -15.72
C ALA A 85 7.88 -10.68 -17.01
N LYS A 86 7.15 -10.52 -18.12
CA LYS A 86 7.68 -9.99 -19.39
C LYS A 86 8.14 -8.54 -19.31
N LEU A 87 7.64 -7.78 -18.34
CA LEU A 87 8.03 -6.38 -18.12
C LEU A 87 9.07 -6.22 -17.00
N GLN A 88 9.44 -7.31 -16.31
CA GLN A 88 10.40 -7.34 -15.21
C GLN A 88 11.86 -7.55 -15.69
N ALA A 89 12.15 -7.23 -16.95
CA ALA A 89 13.43 -7.51 -17.62
C ALA A 89 14.64 -6.78 -17.02
#